data_AF-A0A5K1A610-F1
#
_entry.id   AF-A0A5K1A610-F1
#
_cell.length_a   1.000
_cell.length_b   1.000
_cell.length_c   1.000
_cell.angle_alpha   90.00
_cell.angle_beta   90.00
_cell.angle_gamma   90.00
#
_symmetry.space_group_name_H-M   'P 1'
#
loop_
_entity.id
_entity.type
_entity.pdbx_description
1 polymer ?
#
loop_
_entity_poly.entity_id
_entity_poly.type
_entity_poly.pdbx_seq_one_letter_code
_entity_poly.pdbx_strand_id
1 'polypeptide(L)'
;MLETEGEREGRGEGNSMAAKTIFFFLSALLLIFLYLALGTIDLRSQFFPDAVPALRLSTCTSRPLRVFMYDLPRRFNVGMIRRSDPDQDIPWTSPTLPPWPHNSGLKKQHSVEYWMMASLLGGANDADEEPAAARVLDPESADVFFVPFFSSLSFNTHGHNMTDPETEVDRKLQ
;
A
#
# COMPACT_ATOMS: atom_id res chain seq x y z
N MET A 1 50.57 -10.38 -66.17
CA MET A 1 49.20 -10.57 -66.65
C MET A 1 48.32 -10.58 -65.41
N LEU A 2 47.53 -9.52 -65.27
CA LEU A 2 46.73 -9.15 -64.10
C LEU A 2 45.44 -9.98 -64.05
N GLU A 3 45.03 -10.40 -62.86
CA GLU A 3 43.74 -10.08 -62.22
C GLU A 3 43.49 -11.07 -61.08
N THR A 4 43.44 -10.57 -59.84
CA THR A 4 42.76 -11.24 -58.73
C THR A 4 41.95 -10.24 -57.93
N GLU A 5 40.70 -10.63 -57.74
CA GLU A 5 39.79 -10.32 -56.64
C GLU A 5 39.31 -8.88 -56.44
N GLY A 6 38.02 -8.70 -56.71
CA GLY A 6 37.23 -7.56 -56.27
C GLY A 6 35.74 -7.88 -56.32
N GLU A 7 35.27 -8.87 -55.53
CA GLU A 7 33.84 -9.00 -55.29
C GLU A 7 33.54 -9.73 -53.98
N ARG A 8 33.10 -8.96 -52.95
CA ARG A 8 32.11 -9.30 -51.91
C ARG A 8 32.27 -8.40 -50.68
N GLU A 9 31.77 -7.17 -50.76
CA GLU A 9 31.53 -6.36 -49.56
C GLU A 9 30.29 -5.50 -49.82
N GLY A 10 29.14 -5.88 -49.24
CA GLY A 10 27.88 -5.17 -49.48
C GLY A 10 26.58 -5.88 -49.08
N ARG A 11 26.62 -7.03 -48.38
CA ARG A 11 25.42 -7.80 -48.01
C ARG A 11 25.15 -7.85 -46.48
N GLY A 12 26.03 -7.26 -45.65
CA GLY A 12 25.95 -7.36 -44.19
C GLY A 12 25.10 -6.30 -43.49
N GLU A 13 25.08 -5.07 -43.99
CA GLU A 13 24.50 -3.92 -43.26
C GLU A 13 22.97 -3.84 -43.33
N GLY A 14 22.37 -4.16 -44.48
CA GLY A 14 20.91 -4.14 -44.68
C GLY A 14 20.17 -5.17 -43.80
N ASN A 15 20.76 -6.35 -43.62
CA ASN A 15 20.20 -7.40 -42.76
C ASN A 15 20.29 -7.02 -41.27
N SER A 16 21.31 -6.25 -40.87
CA SER A 16 21.51 -5.78 -39.49
C SER A 16 20.45 -4.74 -39.10
N MET A 17 20.14 -3.80 -40.00
CA MET A 17 19.10 -2.79 -39.77
C MET A 17 17.70 -3.43 -39.72
N ALA A 18 17.40 -4.36 -40.63
CA ALA A 18 16.14 -5.09 -40.62
C ALA A 18 15.95 -5.93 -39.34
N ALA A 19 17.00 -6.63 -38.89
CA ALA A 19 16.96 -7.42 -37.66
C ALA A 19 16.74 -6.55 -36.41
N LYS A 20 17.38 -5.39 -36.33
CA LYS A 20 17.17 -4.43 -35.23
C LYS A 20 15.74 -3.92 -35.20
N THR A 21 15.20 -3.54 -36.35
CA THR A 21 13.81 -3.07 -36.46
C THR A 21 12.81 -4.15 -36.02
N ILE A 22 13.01 -5.40 -36.47
CA ILE A 22 12.19 -6.54 -36.05
C ILE A 22 12.28 -6.77 -34.54
N PHE A 23 13.48 -6.68 -33.96
CA PHE A 23 13.68 -6.83 -32.51
C PHE A 23 12.95 -5.74 -31.71
N PHE A 24 13.00 -4.47 -32.14
CA PHE A 24 12.25 -3.37 -31.52
C PHE A 24 10.73 -3.59 -31.57
N PHE A 25 10.20 -4.07 -32.70
CA PHE A 25 8.78 -4.37 -32.82
C PHE A 25 8.37 -5.57 -31.95
N LEU A 26 9.18 -6.64 -31.90
CA LEU A 26 8.92 -7.78 -31.01
C LEU A 26 8.97 -7.36 -29.54
N SER A 27 9.93 -6.53 -29.14
CA SER A 27 10.04 -6.05 -27.77
C SER A 27 8.86 -5.16 -27.38
N ALA A 28 8.43 -4.27 -28.28
CA ALA A 28 7.24 -3.43 -28.04
C ALA A 28 5.97 -4.27 -27.91
N LEU A 29 5.81 -5.28 -28.76
CA LEU A 29 4.66 -6.19 -28.72
C LEU A 29 4.66 -7.06 -27.46
N LEU A 30 5.83 -7.52 -27.01
CA LEU A 30 6.02 -8.20 -25.73
C LEU A 30 5.66 -7.30 -24.54
N LEU A 31 6.08 -6.03 -24.55
CA LEU A 31 5.75 -5.07 -23.49
C LEU A 31 4.25 -4.75 -23.45
N ILE A 32 3.59 -4.62 -24.60
CA ILE A 32 2.14 -4.42 -24.69
C ILE A 32 1.40 -5.66 -24.17
N PHE A 33 1.83 -6.86 -24.59
CA PHE A 33 1.26 -8.10 -24.09
C PHE A 33 1.45 -8.24 -22.58
N LEU A 34 2.63 -7.90 -22.05
CA LEU A 34 2.90 -7.90 -20.61
C LEU A 34 2.02 -6.88 -19.88
N TYR A 35 1.84 -5.68 -20.43
CA TYR A 35 0.97 -4.65 -19.84
C TYR A 35 -0.50 -5.10 -19.78
N LEU A 36 -0.99 -5.71 -20.87
CA LEU A 36 -2.34 -6.28 -20.92
C LEU A 36 -2.48 -7.48 -19.97
N ALA A 37 -1.47 -8.36 -19.90
CA ALA A 37 -1.45 -9.49 -18.97
C ALA A 37 -1.37 -9.04 -17.51
N LEU A 38 -0.61 -8.01 -17.19
CA LEU A 38 -0.57 -7.42 -15.84
C LEU A 38 -1.88 -6.72 -15.49
N GLY A 39 -2.55 -6.11 -16.47
CA GLY A 39 -3.88 -5.52 -16.31
C GLY A 39 -4.99 -6.56 -16.08
N THR A 40 -4.77 -7.83 -16.45
CA THR A 40 -5.71 -8.93 -16.18
C THR A 40 -5.38 -9.72 -14.91
N ILE A 41 -4.20 -9.51 -14.30
CA ILE A 41 -3.89 -10.11 -12.99
C ILE A 41 -4.66 -9.33 -11.92
N ASP A 42 -5.77 -9.91 -11.46
CA ASP A 42 -6.44 -9.47 -10.24
C ASP A 42 -5.61 -9.90 -9.03
N LEU A 43 -4.59 -9.09 -8.69
CA LEU A 43 -3.74 -9.29 -7.52
C LEU A 43 -4.54 -9.37 -6.21
N ARG A 44 -5.78 -8.84 -6.18
CA ARG A 44 -6.68 -8.95 -5.02
C ARG A 44 -6.99 -10.42 -4.72
N SER A 45 -7.24 -11.24 -5.74
CA SER A 45 -7.53 -12.68 -5.56
C SER A 45 -6.35 -13.49 -5.03
N GLN A 46 -5.10 -13.03 -5.25
CA GLN A 46 -3.90 -13.75 -4.84
C GLN A 46 -3.51 -13.49 -3.38
N PHE A 47 -3.73 -12.27 -2.89
CA PHE A 47 -3.50 -11.93 -1.48
C PHE A 47 -4.68 -12.31 -0.58
N PHE A 48 -5.87 -12.47 -1.15
CA PHE A 48 -7.06 -12.97 -0.48
C PHE A 48 -7.53 -14.26 -1.17
N PRO A 49 -6.81 -15.40 -1.00
CA PRO A 49 -7.37 -16.67 -1.43
C PRO A 49 -8.71 -16.85 -0.71
N ASP A 50 -9.78 -17.16 -1.45
CA ASP A 50 -11.13 -17.50 -0.96
C ASP A 50 -11.16 -18.69 0.03
N ALA A 51 -9.99 -19.16 0.48
CA ALA A 51 -9.76 -20.30 1.34
C ALA A 51 -8.90 -19.92 2.57
N VAL A 52 -9.24 -18.82 3.25
CA VAL A 52 -9.17 -18.91 4.72
C VAL A 52 -10.31 -19.86 5.10
N PRO A 53 -10.09 -20.97 5.84
CA PRO A 53 -11.20 -21.72 6.37
C PRO A 53 -12.04 -20.72 7.10
N ALA A 54 -13.26 -20.48 6.60
CA ALA A 54 -14.17 -19.58 7.24
C ALA A 54 -14.30 -20.07 8.69
N LEU A 55 -13.60 -19.39 9.61
CA LEU A 55 -14.23 -19.00 10.86
C LEU A 55 -15.64 -18.66 10.41
N ARG A 56 -16.62 -19.39 10.91
CA ARG A 56 -18.04 -19.18 10.62
C ARG A 56 -18.38 -17.76 11.09
N LEU A 57 -17.89 -16.75 10.37
CA LEU A 57 -18.28 -15.38 10.52
C LEU A 57 -19.66 -15.39 9.89
N SER A 58 -20.62 -15.50 10.80
CA SER A 58 -22.03 -15.56 10.52
C SER A 58 -22.35 -14.66 9.34
N THR A 59 -22.91 -15.26 8.29
CA THR A 59 -23.83 -14.63 7.32
C THR A 59 -23.64 -13.13 7.13
N CYS A 60 -23.14 -12.67 5.97
CA CYS A 60 -23.16 -11.28 5.51
C CYS A 60 -24.23 -10.48 6.25
N THR A 61 -23.81 -9.79 7.31
CA THR A 61 -24.75 -9.01 8.09
C THR A 61 -25.17 -7.88 7.16
N SER A 62 -26.46 -7.71 6.93
CA SER A 62 -27.01 -6.57 6.19
C SER A 62 -26.79 -5.22 6.91
N ARG A 63 -25.84 -5.18 7.84
CA ARG A 63 -25.50 -4.06 8.70
C ARG A 63 -23.97 -3.97 8.83
N PRO A 64 -23.43 -2.75 8.94
CA PRO A 64 -22.01 -2.52 9.20
C PRO A 64 -21.55 -3.19 10.50
N LEU A 65 -20.27 -3.60 10.53
CA LEU A 65 -19.57 -3.95 11.76
C LEU A 65 -19.48 -2.72 12.67
N ARG A 66 -20.01 -2.79 13.89
CA ARG A 66 -19.97 -1.67 14.84
C ARG A 66 -18.62 -1.65 15.56
N VAL A 67 -17.84 -0.60 15.36
CA VAL A 67 -16.48 -0.49 15.88
C VAL A 67 -16.38 0.63 16.89
N PHE A 68 -16.04 0.33 18.14
CA PHE A 68 -15.64 1.37 19.09
C PHE A 68 -14.16 1.69 18.88
N MET A 69 -13.86 2.94 18.53
CA MET A 69 -12.48 3.40 18.34
C MET A 69 -12.02 4.22 19.54
N TYR A 70 -10.92 3.78 20.16
CA TYR A 70 -10.32 4.48 21.29
C TYR A 70 -9.78 5.87 20.90
N ASP A 71 -10.02 6.84 21.78
CA ASP A 71 -9.50 8.20 21.66
C ASP A 71 -8.08 8.27 22.22
N LEU A 72 -7.10 7.93 21.37
CA LEU A 72 -5.68 8.03 21.70
C LEU A 72 -5.12 9.41 21.36
N PRO A 73 -4.18 9.94 22.18
CA PRO A 73 -3.38 11.12 21.82
C PRO A 73 -2.75 11.01 20.44
N ARG A 74 -2.71 12.12 19.69
CA ARG A 74 -2.20 12.17 18.30
C ARG A 74 -0.78 11.66 18.14
N ARG A 75 0.08 11.80 19.16
CA ARG A 75 1.45 11.26 19.16
C ARG A 75 1.54 9.76 18.90
N PHE A 76 0.43 9.04 19.09
CA PHE A 76 0.31 7.60 18.88
C PHE A 76 -0.29 7.22 17.51
N ASN A 77 -0.71 8.19 16.71
CA ASN A 77 -1.26 7.99 15.36
C ASN A 77 -0.85 9.11 14.38
N VAL A 78 -1.79 9.96 13.98
CA VAL A 78 -1.62 10.98 12.92
C VAL A 78 -0.61 12.06 13.28
N GLY A 79 -0.30 12.25 14.56
CA GLY A 79 0.79 13.12 15.02
C GLY A 79 2.15 12.63 14.54
N MET A 80 2.34 11.32 14.29
CA MET A 80 3.58 10.80 13.69
C MET A 80 3.71 11.16 12.21
N ILE A 81 2.59 11.40 11.52
CA ILE A 81 2.54 11.90 10.14
C ILE A 81 2.78 13.42 10.13
N ARG A 82 2.12 14.14 11.04
CA ARG A 82 2.23 15.60 11.19
C ARG A 82 2.95 15.95 12.50
N ARG A 83 4.27 15.79 12.52
CA ARG A 83 5.12 16.04 13.71
C ARG A 83 5.06 17.47 14.24
N SER A 84 4.66 18.43 13.41
CA SER A 84 4.49 19.84 13.79
C SER A 84 3.10 20.18 14.36
N ASP A 85 2.22 19.20 14.51
CA ASP A 85 0.92 19.41 15.17
C ASP A 85 1.16 19.77 16.66
N PRO A 86 0.69 20.93 17.16
CA PRO A 86 0.86 21.33 18.55
C PRO A 86 0.01 20.48 19.53
N ASP A 87 -1.01 19.79 19.04
CA ASP A 87 -2.04 19.11 19.84
C ASP A 87 -1.73 17.62 20.06
N GLN A 88 -0.44 17.26 20.16
CA GLN A 88 0.03 15.87 20.24
C GLN A 88 -0.61 15.04 21.36
N ASP A 89 -1.01 15.71 22.45
CA ASP A 89 -1.49 15.07 23.66
C ASP A 89 -3.00 14.88 23.75
N ILE A 90 -3.76 15.44 22.80
CA ILE A 90 -5.20 15.26 22.72
C ILE A 90 -5.59 14.37 21.53
N PRO A 91 -6.75 13.69 21.58
CA PRO A 91 -7.25 12.90 20.47
C PRO A 91 -7.50 13.71 19.19
N TRP A 92 -7.53 13.02 18.06
CA TRP A 92 -7.95 13.61 16.79
C TRP A 92 -9.47 13.73 16.74
N THR A 93 -9.97 14.95 16.55
CA THR A 93 -11.41 15.26 16.57
C THR A 93 -11.95 15.70 15.22
N SER A 94 -11.08 15.99 14.25
CA SER A 94 -11.48 16.41 12.90
C SER A 94 -11.94 15.20 12.06
N PRO A 95 -13.03 15.31 11.30
CA PRO A 95 -13.43 14.26 10.36
C PRO A 95 -12.41 14.08 9.22
N THR A 96 -11.69 15.16 8.88
CA THR A 96 -10.64 15.14 7.86
C THR A 96 -9.30 14.82 8.50
N LEU A 97 -8.64 13.76 8.05
CA LEU A 97 -7.27 13.41 8.47
C LEU A 97 -6.21 14.13 7.62
N PRO A 98 -4.99 14.34 8.15
CA PRO A 98 -3.88 14.82 7.33
C PRO A 98 -3.57 13.80 6.22
N PRO A 99 -3.26 14.25 4.99
CA PRO A 99 -3.04 13.34 3.87
C PRO A 99 -1.88 12.40 4.15
N TRP A 100 -2.01 11.15 3.69
CA TRP A 100 -0.92 10.18 3.74
C TRP A 100 0.28 10.70 2.90
N PRO A 101 1.52 10.70 3.42
CA PRO A 101 2.66 11.27 2.71
C PRO A 101 2.93 10.55 1.38
N HIS A 102 3.00 11.27 0.26
CA HIS A 102 3.22 10.68 -1.07
C HIS A 102 4.60 10.03 -1.24
N ASN A 103 5.62 10.55 -0.55
CA ASN A 103 7.03 10.12 -0.59
C ASN A 103 7.38 9.08 0.49
N SER A 104 6.39 8.36 1.01
CA SER A 104 6.56 7.45 2.15
C SER A 104 7.37 6.17 1.86
N GLY A 105 7.71 5.85 0.61
CA GLY A 105 8.53 4.67 0.27
C GLY A 105 7.99 3.37 0.88
N LEU A 106 8.85 2.62 1.57
CA LEU A 106 8.48 1.40 2.31
C LEU A 106 7.39 1.64 3.37
N LYS A 107 7.26 2.88 3.87
CA LYS A 107 6.21 3.23 4.84
C LYS A 107 4.80 3.14 4.25
N LYS A 108 4.61 3.10 2.92
CA LYS A 108 3.29 2.86 2.29
C LYS A 108 2.64 1.55 2.75
N GLN A 109 3.46 0.53 3.07
CA GLN A 109 2.99 -0.76 3.58
C GLN A 109 2.39 -0.67 4.99
N HIS A 110 2.60 0.46 5.69
CA HIS A 110 2.11 0.73 7.05
C HIS A 110 0.93 1.71 7.07
N SER A 111 0.22 1.82 5.94
CA SER A 111 -0.93 2.72 5.82
C SER A 111 -2.24 2.09 6.28
N VAL A 112 -2.27 0.78 6.58
CA VAL A 112 -3.50 0.05 6.91
C VAL A 112 -4.17 0.66 8.15
N GLU A 113 -3.41 0.95 9.21
CA GLU A 113 -3.93 1.57 10.42
C GLU A 113 -4.47 2.98 10.16
N TYR A 114 -3.82 3.74 9.29
CA TYR A 114 -4.28 5.05 8.85
C TYR A 114 -5.60 4.96 8.08
N TRP A 115 -5.70 4.04 7.11
CA TRP A 115 -6.91 3.89 6.30
C TRP A 115 -8.09 3.33 7.10
N MET A 116 -7.85 2.42 8.05
CA MET A 116 -8.88 1.95 8.99
C MET A 116 -9.40 3.10 9.88
N MET A 117 -8.50 3.93 10.42
CA MET A 117 -8.90 5.11 11.17
C MET A 117 -9.66 6.11 10.28
N ALA A 118 -9.22 6.31 9.04
CA ALA A 118 -9.87 7.19 8.07
C ALA A 118 -11.28 6.74 7.72
N SER A 119 -11.49 5.45 7.46
CA SER A 119 -12.81 4.91 7.12
C SER A 119 -13.81 5.05 8.27
N LEU A 120 -13.32 4.93 9.51
CA LEU A 120 -14.14 5.07 10.72
C LEU A 120 -14.44 6.54 11.08
N LEU A 121 -13.58 7.48 10.70
CA LEU A 121 -13.74 8.91 10.97
C LEU A 121 -14.47 9.68 9.87
N GLY A 122 -14.19 9.37 8.61
CA GLY A 122 -14.73 10.08 7.45
C GLY A 122 -16.12 9.61 7.03
N GLY A 123 -16.58 8.45 7.51
CA GLY A 123 -17.70 7.74 6.90
C GLY A 123 -17.33 7.27 5.48
N ALA A 124 -18.04 6.28 4.95
CA ALA A 124 -17.89 5.92 3.55
C ALA A 124 -18.18 7.16 2.70
N ASN A 125 -17.14 7.70 2.04
CA ASN A 125 -17.27 8.84 1.14
C ASN A 125 -17.97 8.46 -0.19
N ASP A 126 -18.34 7.19 -0.35
CA ASP A 126 -19.18 6.71 -1.43
C ASP A 126 -20.61 6.59 -0.90
N ALA A 127 -21.45 7.58 -1.24
CA ALA A 127 -22.84 7.67 -0.79
C ALA A 127 -23.75 6.52 -1.26
N ASP A 128 -23.24 5.65 -2.15
CA ASP A 128 -24.00 4.61 -2.83
C ASP A 128 -23.77 3.19 -2.26
N GLU A 129 -22.81 3.00 -1.34
CA GLU A 129 -22.54 1.71 -0.69
C GLU A 129 -22.63 1.77 0.84
N GLU A 130 -23.35 0.80 1.43
CA GLU A 130 -23.37 0.60 2.87
C GLU A 130 -21.96 0.28 3.38
N PRO A 131 -21.44 0.99 4.40
CA PRO A 131 -20.08 0.78 4.86
C PRO A 131 -19.92 -0.64 5.44
N ALA A 132 -18.77 -1.26 5.21
CA ALA A 132 -18.44 -2.54 5.84
C ALA A 132 -18.31 -2.42 7.38
N ALA A 133 -17.94 -1.24 7.87
CA ALA A 133 -17.79 -0.94 9.29
C ALA A 133 -18.19 0.50 9.61
N ALA A 134 -18.81 0.70 10.77
CA ALA A 134 -19.26 2.00 11.26
C ALA A 134 -18.74 2.25 12.68
N ARG A 135 -18.22 3.46 12.93
CA ARG A 135 -17.76 3.85 14.27
C ARG A 135 -18.97 4.03 15.19
N VAL A 136 -18.90 3.44 16.38
CA VAL A 136 -19.84 3.70 17.48
C VAL A 136 -19.13 4.45 18.61
N LEU A 137 -19.87 5.29 19.33
CA LEU A 137 -19.38 6.10 20.44
C LEU A 137 -19.56 5.43 21.80
N ASP A 138 -20.50 4.49 21.91
CA ASP A 138 -20.75 3.73 23.12
C ASP A 138 -20.05 2.36 23.03
N PRO A 139 -19.09 2.04 23.92
CA PRO A 139 -18.39 0.76 23.88
C PRO A 139 -19.31 -0.44 24.10
N GLU A 140 -20.41 -0.29 24.85
CA GLU A 140 -21.40 -1.36 25.08
C GLU A 140 -22.17 -1.71 23.79
N SER A 141 -22.22 -0.78 22.84
CA SER A 141 -22.86 -0.97 21.54
C SER A 141 -21.93 -1.57 20.47
N ALA A 142 -20.66 -1.83 20.80
CA ALA A 142 -19.65 -2.25 19.84
C ALA A 142 -19.62 -3.76 19.62
N ASP A 143 -19.40 -4.17 18.38
CA ASP A 143 -19.10 -5.57 18.04
C ASP A 143 -17.59 -5.84 18.22
N VAL A 144 -16.74 -4.83 17.96
CA VAL A 144 -15.27 -4.91 18.13
C VAL A 144 -14.68 -3.58 18.61
N PHE A 145 -13.48 -3.67 19.19
CA PHE A 145 -12.69 -2.52 19.63
C PHE A 145 -11.51 -2.29 18.68
N PHE A 146 -11.33 -1.04 18.26
CA PHE A 146 -10.18 -0.60 17.48
C PHE A 146 -9.33 0.37 18.29
N VAL A 147 -8.04 0.04 18.43
CA VAL A 147 -7.05 0.90 19.07
C VAL A 147 -6.20 1.52 17.96
N PRO A 148 -6.38 2.81 17.61
CA PRO A 148 -5.69 3.44 16.48
C PRO A 148 -4.26 3.81 16.86
N PHE A 149 -3.41 2.81 17.12
CA PHE A 149 -1.98 2.96 17.39
C PHE A 149 -1.19 2.59 16.12
N PHE A 150 -0.47 3.54 15.53
CA PHE A 150 0.27 3.28 14.28
C PHE A 150 1.63 2.64 14.60
N SER A 151 1.59 1.38 15.02
CA SER A 151 2.75 0.62 15.53
C SER A 151 3.96 0.67 14.60
N SER A 152 3.75 0.42 13.31
CA SER A 152 4.79 0.41 12.30
C SER A 152 5.41 1.79 12.07
N LEU A 153 4.62 2.87 12.15
CA LEU A 153 5.14 4.24 12.09
C LEU A 153 5.85 4.63 13.38
N SER A 154 5.40 4.11 14.53
CA SER A 154 6.02 4.35 15.83
C SER A 154 7.41 3.75 15.89
N PHE A 155 7.59 2.51 15.41
CA PHE A 155 8.89 1.87 15.31
C PHE A 155 9.88 2.72 14.49
N ASN A 156 9.48 3.14 13.29
CA ASN A 156 10.30 3.98 12.42
C ASN A 156 10.54 5.40 12.96
N THR A 157 9.65 5.91 13.82
CA THR A 157 9.71 7.28 14.36
C THR A 157 10.43 7.37 15.69
N HIS A 158 10.38 6.35 16.53
CA HIS A 158 10.96 6.38 17.87
C HIS A 158 12.06 5.34 18.09
N GLY A 159 12.19 4.36 17.20
CA GLY A 159 13.14 3.26 17.35
C GLY A 159 14.60 3.69 17.33
N HIS A 160 14.94 4.84 16.76
CA HIS A 160 16.32 5.36 16.79
C HIS A 160 16.77 5.76 18.21
N ASN A 161 15.83 5.93 19.15
CA ASN A 161 16.11 6.19 20.56
C ASN A 161 16.31 4.90 21.38
N MET A 162 16.23 3.72 20.75
CA MET A 162 16.51 2.44 21.39
C MET A 162 18.04 2.24 21.48
N THR A 163 18.62 2.61 22.62
CA THR A 163 20.08 2.55 22.88
C THR A 163 20.49 1.40 23.79
N ASP A 164 19.53 0.64 24.28
CA ASP A 164 19.75 -0.50 25.16
C ASP A 164 20.35 -1.70 24.37
N PRO A 165 21.28 -2.47 24.96
CA PRO A 165 21.88 -3.64 24.32
C PRO A 165 20.88 -4.71 23.86
N GLU A 166 19.73 -4.88 24.52
CA GLU A 166 18.69 -5.85 24.10
C GLU A 166 17.96 -5.39 22.82
N THR A 167 17.95 -4.08 22.56
CA THR A 167 17.31 -3.46 21.37
C THR A 167 18.22 -3.31 20.15
N GLU A 168 19.46 -3.81 20.21
CA GLU A 168 20.44 -3.64 19.14
C GLU A 168 20.03 -4.32 17.82
N VAL A 169 19.37 -5.48 17.90
CA VAL A 169 18.86 -6.19 16.72
C VAL A 169 17.71 -5.42 16.10
N ASP A 170 16.80 -4.89 16.91
CA ASP A 170 15.65 -4.11 16.45
C ASP A 170 16.09 -2.83 15.74
N ARG A 171 17.16 -2.19 16.21
CA ARG A 171 17.77 -1.03 15.55
C ARG A 171 18.23 -1.33 14.12
N LYS A 172 18.61 -2.57 13.80
CA LYS A 172 19.04 -2.97 12.45
C LYS A 172 17.87 -3.16 11.47
N LEU A 173 16.63 -3.17 11.96
CA LEU A 173 15.42 -3.36 11.16
C LEU A 173 14.76 -2.04 10.73
N GLN A 174 15.34 -0.90 11.13
CA GLN A 174 14.89 0.46 10.75
C GLN A 174 15.51 0.91 9.43
#